data_AF-A0A7D3X7D6-F1
#
_entry.id   AF-A0A7D3X7D6-F1
#
_cell.length_a   1.000
_cell.length_b   1.000
_cell.length_c   1.000
_cell.angle_alpha   90.00
_cell.angle_beta   90.00
_cell.angle_gamma   90.00
#
_symmetry.space_group_name_H-M   'P 1'
#
loop_
_entity.id
_entity.type
_entity.pdbx_description
1 polymer ?
#
loop_
_entity_poly.entity_id
_entity_poly.type
_entity_poly.pdbx_seq_one_letter_code
_entity_poly.pdbx_strand_id
1 'polypeptide(L)'
;MLKFYPLALKNSPNRFKLLVNDGDAFRILSTCLRVFADICRRDPLASAGFIGEALVGESQVMTKRFRVYFQSVITFIDSVNFIHHPLPAISAYFLECRANPEPDLLPAVEQMFRELYIVPDAMENGKPASAADITEN
;
A
#
# COMPACT_ATOMS: atom_id res chain seq x y z
N MET A 1 2.41 8.48 -6.01
CA MET A 1 1.84 7.66 -4.92
C MET A 1 0.32 7.76 -4.97
N LEU A 2 -0.41 6.63 -4.96
CA LEU A 2 -1.87 6.59 -4.96
C LEU A 2 -2.37 5.98 -3.65
N LYS A 3 -3.26 6.68 -2.93
CA LYS A 3 -3.91 6.17 -1.71
C LYS A 3 -5.43 6.23 -1.92
N PHE A 4 -6.14 5.16 -1.55
CA PHE A 4 -7.60 5.08 -1.70
C PHE A 4 -8.28 4.90 -0.34
N TYR A 5 -9.35 5.66 -0.12
CA TYR A 5 -10.29 5.50 0.98
C TYR A 5 -11.64 6.12 0.59
N PRO A 6 -12.76 5.65 1.16
CA PRO A 6 -14.07 6.28 0.95
C PRO A 6 -14.08 7.73 1.46
N LEU A 7 -14.62 8.66 0.67
CA LEU A 7 -14.66 10.09 1.04
C LEU A 7 -15.35 10.34 2.39
N ALA A 8 -16.40 9.57 2.70
CA ALA A 8 -17.11 9.63 3.97
C ALA A 8 -16.19 9.36 5.19
N LEU A 9 -15.08 8.65 4.99
CA LEU A 9 -14.11 8.31 6.04
C LEU A 9 -12.91 9.26 6.08
N LYS A 10 -12.92 10.37 5.34
CA LYS A 10 -11.77 11.30 5.25
C LYS A 10 -11.22 11.72 6.61
N ASN A 11 -12.08 11.96 7.59
CA ASN A 11 -11.69 12.41 8.92
C ASN A 11 -11.43 11.24 9.90
N SER A 12 -11.59 9.99 9.46
CA SER A 12 -11.32 8.82 10.30
C SER A 12 -9.80 8.57 10.37
N PRO A 13 -9.25 8.34 11.57
CA PRO A 13 -7.88 7.87 11.70
C PRO A 13 -7.70 6.48 11.06
N ASN A 14 -8.77 5.67 11.03
CA ASN A 14 -8.76 4.33 10.47
C ASN A 14 -9.19 4.27 8.99
N ARG A 15 -9.22 5.39 8.27
CA ARG A 15 -9.74 5.48 6.87
C ARG A 15 -9.13 4.46 5.91
N PHE A 16 -7.89 4.04 6.14
CA PHE A 16 -7.21 3.00 5.35
C PHE A 16 -7.39 1.58 5.90
N LYS A 17 -7.80 1.42 7.17
CA LYS A 17 -7.95 0.13 7.87
C LYS A 17 -9.38 -0.41 7.84
N LEU A 18 -10.33 0.38 7.35
CA LEU A 18 -11.73 0.01 7.27
C LEU A 18 -12.06 -0.68 5.95
N LEU A 19 -12.83 -1.77 6.04
CA LEU A 19 -13.43 -2.43 4.89
C LEU A 19 -14.84 -1.91 4.71
N VAL A 20 -15.11 -1.22 3.61
CA VAL A 20 -16.46 -0.88 3.20
C VAL A 20 -16.96 -1.97 2.26
N ASN A 21 -18.07 -2.60 2.62
CA ASN A 21 -18.65 -3.71 1.86
C ASN A 21 -19.48 -3.18 0.67
N ASP A 22 -18.89 -2.28 -0.12
CA ASP A 22 -19.54 -1.58 -1.24
C ASP A 22 -19.30 -2.26 -2.60
N GLY A 23 -18.52 -3.35 -2.63
CA GLY A 23 -18.23 -4.11 -3.84
C GLY A 23 -17.21 -3.46 -4.78
N ASP A 24 -16.67 -2.29 -4.44
CA ASP A 24 -15.84 -1.50 -5.37
C ASP A 24 -14.37 -1.95 -5.44
N ALA A 25 -13.94 -2.83 -4.54
CA ALA A 25 -12.55 -3.26 -4.40
C ALA A 25 -11.90 -3.72 -5.72
N PHE A 26 -12.60 -4.57 -6.49
CA PHE A 26 -12.08 -5.06 -7.78
C PHE A 26 -12.00 -3.96 -8.84
N ARG A 27 -12.94 -3.01 -8.84
CA ARG A 27 -12.95 -1.87 -9.77
C ARG A 27 -11.78 -0.93 -9.50
N ILE A 28 -11.52 -0.64 -8.23
CA ILE A 28 -10.38 0.16 -7.79
C ILE A 28 -9.07 -0.54 -8.17
N LEU A 29 -8.91 -1.81 -7.82
CA LEU A 29 -7.70 -2.57 -8.12
C LEU A 29 -7.44 -2.65 -9.62
N SER A 30 -8.48 -2.92 -10.42
CA SER A 30 -8.38 -2.93 -11.89
C SER A 30 -7.93 -1.58 -12.45
N THR A 31 -8.40 -0.47 -11.85
CA THR A 31 -7.98 0.88 -12.25
C THR A 31 -6.50 1.09 -11.94
N CYS A 32 -6.04 0.73 -10.74
CA CYS A 32 -4.62 0.81 -10.37
C CYS A 32 -3.73 0.01 -11.32
N LEU A 33 -4.12 -1.23 -11.66
CA LEU A 33 -3.37 -2.08 -12.58
C LEU A 33 -3.31 -1.50 -14.00
N ARG A 34 -4.41 -0.92 -14.49
CA ARG A 34 -4.43 -0.25 -15.81
C ARG A 34 -3.55 0.99 -15.84
N VAL A 35 -3.59 1.81 -14.79
CA VAL A 35 -2.71 2.98 -14.66
C VAL A 35 -1.25 2.54 -14.63
N PHE A 36 -0.93 1.49 -13.86
CA PHE A 36 0.41 0.93 -13.82
C PHE A 36 0.88 0.44 -15.20
N ALA A 37 0.07 -0.36 -15.90
CA ALA A 37 0.39 -0.84 -17.23
C ALA A 37 0.63 0.32 -18.23
N ASP A 38 -0.18 1.38 -18.15
CA ASP A 38 0.00 2.56 -19.00
C ASP A 38 1.28 3.36 -18.66
N ILE A 39 1.71 3.37 -17.39
CA ILE A 39 3.00 3.96 -16.99
C ILE A 39 4.15 3.14 -17.59
N CYS A 40 4.16 1.82 -17.44
CA CYS A 40 5.22 0.96 -18.01
C CYS A 40 5.30 1.04 -19.53
N ARG A 41 4.17 1.28 -20.21
CA ARG A 41 4.14 1.48 -21.66
C ARG A 41 4.80 2.81 -22.07
N ARG A 42 4.73 3.84 -21.22
CA ARG A 42 5.26 5.19 -21.49
C ARG A 42 6.70 5.38 -20.99
N ASP A 43 7.06 4.68 -19.94
CA ASP A 43 8.38 4.70 -19.32
C ASP A 43 8.90 3.26 -19.16
N PRO A 44 9.84 2.82 -20.02
CA PRO A 44 10.37 1.46 -19.99
C PRO A 44 11.25 1.17 -18.77
N LEU A 45 11.60 2.17 -17.96
CA LEU A 45 12.37 2.01 -16.72
C LEU A 45 11.47 1.94 -15.48
N ALA A 46 10.16 2.09 -15.65
CA ALA A 46 9.23 2.20 -14.55
C ALA A 46 9.13 0.90 -13.73
N SER A 47 9.42 1.05 -12.44
CA SER A 47 9.13 0.06 -11.39
C SER A 47 7.91 0.52 -10.58
N ALA A 48 7.24 -0.39 -9.89
CA ALA A 48 6.08 -0.05 -9.06
C ALA A 48 5.99 -0.91 -7.81
N GLY A 49 5.12 -0.53 -6.89
CA GLY A 49 4.88 -1.31 -5.70
C GLY A 49 3.62 -0.88 -4.97
N PHE A 50 3.21 -1.70 -4.01
CA PHE A 50 2.03 -1.43 -3.19
C PHE A 50 2.22 -1.95 -1.76
N ILE A 51 1.39 -1.44 -0.86
CA ILE A 51 1.23 -1.96 0.49
C ILE A 51 -0.22 -2.39 0.68
N GLY A 52 -0.41 -3.61 1.14
CA GLY A 52 -1.71 -4.11 1.60
C GLY A 52 -1.89 -3.75 3.06
N GLU A 53 -2.47 -2.58 3.33
CA GLU A 53 -2.74 -2.13 4.70
C GLU A 53 -3.59 -3.13 5.49
N ALA A 54 -3.28 -3.32 6.77
CA ALA A 54 -4.02 -4.22 7.63
C ALA A 54 -5.41 -3.67 7.98
N LEU A 55 -6.38 -4.57 8.10
CA LEU A 55 -7.65 -4.23 8.74
C LEU A 55 -7.45 -3.97 10.24
N VAL A 56 -8.43 -3.32 10.86
CA VAL A 56 -8.44 -3.17 12.33
C VAL A 56 -8.40 -4.54 12.99
N GLY A 57 -7.39 -4.78 13.83
CA GLY A 57 -7.16 -6.05 14.52
C GLY A 57 -6.49 -7.14 13.65
N GLU A 58 -6.12 -6.85 12.40
CA GLU A 58 -5.36 -7.76 11.55
C GLU A 58 -3.85 -7.57 11.76
N SER A 59 -3.09 -8.66 11.65
CA SER A 59 -1.63 -8.60 11.63
C SER A 59 -1.11 -7.81 10.43
N GLN A 60 -0.03 -7.06 10.62
CA GLN A 60 0.69 -6.39 9.53
C GLN A 60 1.44 -7.38 8.62
N VAL A 61 1.59 -8.64 9.02
CA VAL A 61 2.17 -9.71 8.22
C VAL A 61 1.09 -10.37 7.36
N MET A 62 1.33 -10.49 6.05
CA MET A 62 0.47 -11.22 5.11
C MET A 62 -1.02 -10.84 5.15
N THR A 63 -1.34 -9.54 5.15
CA THR A 63 -2.72 -9.05 5.23
C THR A 63 -3.61 -9.58 4.11
N LYS A 64 -4.92 -9.59 4.34
CA LYS A 64 -5.93 -9.93 3.33
C LYS A 64 -5.75 -9.11 2.05
N ARG A 65 -5.51 -7.82 2.19
CA ARG A 65 -5.29 -6.91 1.05
C ARG A 65 -4.03 -7.26 0.29
N PHE A 66 -2.91 -7.48 0.98
CA PHE A 66 -1.66 -7.89 0.35
C PHE A 66 -1.86 -9.15 -0.50
N ARG A 67 -2.51 -10.18 0.03
CA ARG A 67 -2.75 -11.43 -0.70
C ARG A 67 -3.58 -11.20 -1.97
N VAL A 68 -4.64 -10.40 -1.90
CA VAL A 68 -5.50 -10.10 -3.05
C VAL A 68 -4.75 -9.28 -4.12
N TYR A 69 -4.02 -8.25 -3.69
CA TYR A 69 -3.26 -7.38 -4.60
C TYR A 69 -2.12 -8.14 -5.27
N PHE A 70 -1.38 -8.93 -4.50
CA PHE A 70 -0.30 -9.77 -5.00
C PHE A 70 -0.81 -10.77 -6.04
N GLN A 71 -1.87 -11.51 -5.71
CA GLN A 71 -2.47 -12.45 -6.65
C GLN A 71 -2.91 -11.78 -7.95
N SER A 72 -3.45 -10.56 -7.86
CA SER A 72 -3.87 -9.80 -9.04
C SER A 72 -2.66 -9.42 -9.90
N VAL A 73 -1.60 -8.89 -9.31
CA VAL A 73 -0.39 -8.48 -10.05
C VAL A 73 0.29 -9.67 -10.74
N ILE A 74 0.55 -10.76 -10.04
CA ILE A 74 1.24 -11.93 -10.63
C ILE A 74 0.44 -12.61 -11.73
N THR A 75 -0.89 -12.38 -11.77
CA THR A 75 -1.75 -12.90 -12.84
C THR A 75 -1.62 -12.09 -14.13
N PHE A 76 -1.31 -10.79 -14.04
CA PHE A 76 -1.30 -9.88 -15.20
C PHE A 76 0.09 -9.45 -15.68
N ILE A 77 1.12 -9.57 -14.85
CA ILE A 77 2.45 -9.05 -15.15
C ILE A 77 3.45 -10.21 -15.21
N ASP A 78 4.15 -10.31 -16.33
CA ASP A 78 5.12 -11.37 -16.60
C ASP A 78 6.42 -11.21 -15.78
N SER A 79 7.22 -12.27 -15.75
CA SER A 79 8.53 -12.30 -15.10
C SER A 79 9.70 -12.06 -16.07
N VAL A 80 9.41 -11.85 -17.36
CA VAL A 80 10.42 -11.63 -18.40
C VAL A 80 11.02 -10.24 -18.25
N ASN A 81 10.18 -9.21 -18.16
CA ASN A 81 10.64 -7.82 -18.05
C ASN A 81 10.77 -7.35 -16.60
N PHE A 82 10.16 -8.07 -15.67
CA PHE A 82 10.08 -7.65 -14.27
C PHE A 82 10.56 -8.72 -13.29
N ILE A 83 11.08 -8.25 -12.15
CA ILE A 83 11.33 -9.06 -10.95
C ILE A 83 10.21 -8.78 -9.95
N HIS A 84 9.63 -9.85 -9.41
CA HIS A 84 8.57 -9.79 -8.42
C HIS A 84 9.17 -9.98 -7.03
N HIS A 85 9.10 -8.95 -6.19
CA HIS A 85 9.61 -8.94 -4.82
C HIS A 85 8.46 -8.86 -3.82
N PRO A 86 7.88 -10.00 -3.39
CA PRO A 86 6.94 -10.01 -2.26
C PRO A 86 7.68 -9.76 -0.94
N LEU A 87 7.15 -8.83 -0.14
CA LEU A 87 7.67 -8.46 1.19
C LEU A 87 6.61 -8.78 2.26
N PRO A 88 6.35 -10.06 2.53
CA PRO A 88 5.20 -10.50 3.33
C PRO A 88 5.24 -10.03 4.79
N ALA A 89 6.43 -9.83 5.35
CA ALA A 89 6.64 -9.36 6.72
C ALA A 89 6.07 -7.95 6.96
N ILE A 90 5.94 -7.16 5.90
CA ILE A 90 5.40 -5.80 5.94
C ILE A 90 4.18 -5.62 5.01
N SER A 91 3.63 -6.73 4.51
CA SER A 91 2.51 -6.75 3.56
C SER A 91 2.71 -5.82 2.35
N ALA A 92 3.96 -5.71 1.89
CA ALA A 92 4.34 -4.87 0.77
C ALA A 92 4.79 -5.73 -0.42
N TYR A 93 4.82 -5.11 -1.58
CA TYR A 93 5.26 -5.74 -2.81
C TYR A 93 5.95 -4.72 -3.69
N PHE A 94 7.07 -5.14 -4.28
CA PHE A 94 7.83 -4.35 -5.23
C PHE A 94 7.97 -5.13 -6.55
N LEU A 95 7.63 -4.47 -7.65
CA LEU A 95 7.81 -4.93 -9.01
C LEU A 95 8.91 -4.09 -9.64
N GLU A 96 10.06 -4.71 -9.82
CA GLU A 96 11.24 -4.07 -10.35
C GLU A 96 11.33 -4.30 -11.85
N CYS A 97 11.46 -3.21 -12.63
CA CYS A 97 11.80 -3.34 -14.04
C CYS A 97 13.27 -3.73 -14.18
N ARG A 98 13.54 -4.82 -14.91
CA ARG A 98 14.91 -5.31 -15.13
C ARG A 98 15.80 -4.34 -15.90
N ALA A 99 15.19 -3.47 -16.70
CA ALA A 99 15.92 -2.45 -17.46
C ALA A 99 16.29 -1.23 -16.60
N ASN A 100 15.74 -1.11 -15.39
CA ASN A 100 16.05 0.00 -14.51
C ASN A 100 17.49 -0.12 -14.00
N PRO A 101 18.37 0.86 -14.27
CA PRO A 101 19.79 0.78 -13.93
C PRO A 101 20.11 1.20 -12.49
N GLU A 102 19.11 1.66 -11.72
CA GLU A 102 19.31 2.17 -10.36
C GLU A 102 19.84 1.05 -9.44
N PRO A 103 21.05 1.20 -8.86
CA PRO A 103 21.60 0.21 -7.95
C PRO A 103 20.80 0.17 -6.63
N ASP A 104 20.80 -0.99 -5.97
CA ASP A 104 20.22 -1.16 -4.62
C ASP A 104 18.76 -0.70 -4.49
N LEU A 105 17.99 -0.81 -5.58
CA LEU A 105 16.62 -0.32 -5.65
C LEU A 105 15.68 -1.04 -4.67
N LEU A 106 15.82 -2.35 -4.49
CA LEU A 106 15.00 -3.12 -3.55
C LEU A 106 15.18 -2.65 -2.09
N PRO A 107 16.40 -2.57 -1.52
CA PRO A 107 16.63 -1.98 -0.20
C PRO A 107 16.07 -0.56 -0.04
N ALA A 108 16.28 0.30 -1.04
CA ALA A 108 15.78 1.68 -1.01
C ALA A 108 14.24 1.74 -0.96
N VAL A 109 13.56 0.91 -1.77
CA VAL A 109 12.10 0.83 -1.80
C VAL A 109 11.54 0.20 -0.52
N GLU A 110 12.19 -0.82 0.03
CA GLU A 110 11.78 -1.39 1.32
C GLU A 110 11.84 -0.34 2.44
N GLN A 111 12.93 0.44 2.48
CA GLN A 111 13.07 1.54 3.43
C GLN A 111 11.97 2.60 3.22
N MET A 112 11.70 2.98 1.97
CA MET A 112 10.61 3.90 1.64
C MET A 112 9.25 3.38 2.12
N PHE A 113 8.96 2.08 1.98
CA PHE A 113 7.73 1.49 2.51
C PHE A 113 7.63 1.61 4.03
N ARG A 114 8.74 1.37 4.74
CA ARG A 114 8.78 1.50 6.20
C ARG A 114 8.53 2.94 6.64
N GLU A 115 9.21 3.90 6.04
CA GLU A 115 9.14 5.31 6.43
C GLU A 115 7.81 5.98 6.12
N LEU A 116 7.22 5.70 4.95
CA LEU A 116 6.05 6.44 4.48
C LEU A 116 4.71 5.84 4.92
N TYR A 117 4.71 4.61 5.44
CA TYR A 117 3.47 3.88 5.69
C TYR A 117 3.46 3.07 6.99
N ILE A 118 4.62 2.57 7.47
CA ILE A 118 4.66 1.74 8.69
C ILE A 118 4.95 2.60 9.92
N VAL A 119 5.87 3.56 9.80
CA VAL A 119 6.26 4.47 10.90
C VAL A 119 5.26 5.61 11.17
N PRO A 120 4.60 6.24 10.18
CA PRO A 120 3.69 7.36 10.43
C PRO A 120 2.45 6.95 11.23
N ASP A 121 2.01 5.70 11.10
CA ASP A 121 0.90 5.13 11.85
C ASP A 121 1.19 5.03 13.36
N ALA A 122 2.46 4.92 13.76
CA ALA A 122 2.84 4.95 15.18
C ALA A 122 2.75 6.36 15.78
N MET A 123 2.90 7.40 14.95
CA MET A 123 2.87 8.81 15.39
C MET A 123 1.47 9.42 15.31
N GLU A 124 0.62 9.05 14.34
CA GLU A 124 -0.79 9.50 14.31
C GLU A 124 -1.63 8.87 15.44
N ASN A 125 -1.29 7.66 15.91
CA ASN A 125 -1.95 7.01 17.05
C ASN A 125 -1.38 7.39 18.43
N GLY A 126 -0.32 8.21 18.46
CA GLY A 126 0.40 8.61 19.67
C GLY A 126 0.03 9.98 20.22
N LYS A 127 -1.02 10.65 19.71
CA LYS A 127 -1.49 11.90 20.31
C LYS A 127 -2.24 11.56 21.60
N PRO A 128 -1.73 11.90 22.80
CA PRO A 128 -2.52 11.73 24.01
C PRO A 128 -3.81 12.54 23.87
N ALA A 129 -4.92 11.96 24.31
CA ALA A 129 -6.17 12.69 24.48
C ALA A 129 -5.85 13.98 25.24
N SER A 130 -6.14 15.13 24.63
CA SER A 130 -6.01 16.43 25.26
C SER A 130 -6.83 16.40 26.55
N ALA A 131 -6.15 16.49 27.70
CA ALA A 131 -6.75 16.70 29.00
C ALA A 131 -7.36 18.11 29.07
N ALA A 132 -8.57 18.27 28.54
CA ALA A 132 -9.29 19.55 28.59
C ALA A 132 -10.80 19.42 28.87
N ASP A 133 -11.29 18.25 29.33
CA ASP A 133 -12.69 18.08 29.76
C ASP A 133 -12.77 17.34 31.11
N ILE A 134 -12.01 17.79 32.10
CA ILE A 134 -12.34 17.57 33.52
C ILE A 134 -11.95 18.83 34.29
N THR A 135 -12.88 19.79 34.34
CA THR A 135 -12.93 20.76 35.44
C THR A 135 -14.37 20.80 35.91
N GLU A 136 -14.54 20.41 37.17
CA GLU A 136 -15.77 20.51 37.96
C GLU A 136 -16.29 21.95 38.00
N ASN A 137 -17.60 22.13 37.77
CA ASN A 137 -18.56 22.62 38.76
C ASN A 137 -20.00 22.56 38.21
#